data_AF-A0A940R0W9-F1
#
_entry.id   AF-A0A940R0W9-F1
#
_cell.length_a   1.000
_cell.length_b   1.000
_cell.length_c   1.000
_cell.angle_alpha   90.00
_cell.angle_beta   90.00
_cell.angle_gamma   90.00
#
_symmetry.space_group_name_H-M   'P 1'
#
loop_
_entity.id
_entity.type
_entity.pdbx_description
1 polymer ?
#
loop_
_entity_poly.entity_id
_entity_poly.type
_entity_poly.pdbx_seq_one_letter_code
_entity_poly.pdbx_strand_id
1 'polypeptide(L)'
;VYGEREINWQELRRGRYVEFNLIHDRGTIFGLKTNGRTESILMSLPPRARWEYDHKPEEGTPEYELWQACLHPRDWTASAVSLKV
;
A
#
# COMPACT_ATOMS: atom_id res chain seq x y z
N VAL A 1 12.43 -13.57 12.47
CA VAL A 1 12.81 -13.41 11.04
C VAL A 1 11.59 -13.77 10.23
N TYR A 2 11.18 -12.92 9.28
CA TYR A 2 10.02 -13.18 8.43
C TYR A 2 10.38 -14.21 7.34
N GLY A 3 9.42 -15.02 6.92
CA GLY A 3 9.61 -16.02 5.87
C GLY A 3 9.42 -15.44 4.47
N GLU A 4 9.62 -16.30 3.46
CA GLU A 4 9.40 -15.92 2.05
C GLU A 4 7.97 -15.45 1.79
N ARG A 5 6.98 -16.05 2.48
CA ARG A 5 5.57 -15.67 2.36
C ARG A 5 5.35 -14.20 2.72
N GLU A 6 5.84 -13.78 3.88
CA GLU A 6 5.68 -12.39 4.34
C GLU A 6 6.47 -11.41 3.46
N ILE A 7 7.64 -11.82 2.95
CA ILE A 7 8.44 -11.01 2.01
C ILE A 7 7.69 -10.83 0.68
N ASN A 8 7.14 -11.90 0.11
CA ASN A 8 6.36 -11.84 -1.13
C ASN A 8 5.13 -10.94 -0.96
N TRP A 9 4.41 -11.08 0.16
CA TRP A 9 3.30 -10.21 0.49
C TRP A 9 3.73 -8.74 0.60
N GLN A 10 4.85 -8.46 1.29
CA GLN A 10 5.40 -7.11 1.38
C GLN A 10 5.68 -6.51 -0.01
N GLU A 11 6.28 -7.28 -0.91
CA GLU A 11 6.59 -6.83 -2.28
C GLU A 11 5.33 -6.56 -3.10
N LEU A 12 4.28 -7.37 -2.94
CA LEU A 12 2.97 -7.13 -3.57
C LEU A 12 2.33 -5.83 -3.07
N ARG A 13 2.39 -5.56 -1.76
CA ARG A 13 1.90 -4.29 -1.19
C ARG A 13 2.71 -3.09 -1.68
N ARG A 14 4.02 -3.25 -1.83
CA ARG A 14 4.90 -2.26 -2.44
C ARG A 14 4.57 -1.99 -3.91
N GLY A 15 4.16 -3.00 -4.66
CA GLY A 15 3.63 -2.84 -6.02
C GLY A 15 2.45 -1.86 -6.09
N ARG A 16 1.49 -1.97 -5.14
CA ARG A 16 0.37 -1.02 -5.04
C ARG A 16 0.81 0.40 -4.67
N TYR A 17 1.84 0.55 -3.86
CA TYR A 17 2.41 1.87 -3.54
C TYR A 17 3.05 2.53 -4.77
N VAL A 18 3.77 1.75 -5.58
CA VAL A 18 4.33 2.20 -6.86
C VAL A 18 3.21 2.63 -7.83
N GLU A 19 2.16 1.81 -7.97
CA GLU A 19 1.00 2.15 -8.81
C GLU A 19 0.38 3.49 -8.40
N PHE A 20 0.17 3.72 -7.10
CA PHE A 20 -0.37 4.98 -6.60
C PHE A 20 0.51 6.17 -6.97
N ASN A 21 1.82 6.11 -6.71
CA ASN A 21 2.72 7.23 -6.98
C ASN A 21 2.81 7.55 -8.49
N LEU A 22 2.83 6.52 -9.35
CA LEU A 22 2.98 6.73 -10.79
C LEU A 22 1.67 7.13 -11.49
N ILE A 23 0.51 6.73 -10.96
CA ILE A 23 -0.79 6.90 -11.63
C ILE A 23 -1.64 8.01 -11.00
N HIS A 24 -1.56 8.19 -9.68
CA HIS A 24 -2.47 9.04 -8.92
C HIS A 24 -1.79 10.20 -8.20
N ASP A 25 -0.53 10.07 -7.78
CA ASP A 25 0.14 11.15 -7.07
C ASP A 25 0.41 12.35 -8.00
N ARG A 26 -0.29 13.45 -7.72
CA ARG A 26 -0.18 14.69 -8.50
C ARG A 26 1.23 15.26 -8.43
N GLY A 27 1.92 15.10 -7.29
CA GLY A 27 3.29 15.60 -7.10
C GLY A 27 4.28 14.89 -8.03
N THR A 28 4.28 13.56 -8.01
CA THR A 28 5.09 12.73 -8.93
C THR A 28 4.76 13.02 -10.39
N ILE A 29 3.48 13.01 -10.76
CA ILE A 29 3.07 13.26 -12.16
C ILE A 29 3.50 14.65 -12.63
N PHE A 30 3.28 15.67 -11.80
CA PHE A 30 3.70 17.04 -12.12
C PHE A 30 5.22 17.12 -12.28
N GLY A 31 5.97 16.63 -11.29
CA GLY A 31 7.43 16.69 -11.30
C GLY A 31 8.04 16.01 -12.53
N LEU A 32 7.51 14.86 -12.95
CA LEU A 32 7.96 14.16 -14.15
C LEU A 32 7.61 14.94 -15.44
N LYS A 33 6.41 15.54 -15.52
CA LYS A 33 5.97 16.32 -16.69
C LYS A 33 6.69 17.66 -16.82
N THR A 34 7.13 18.27 -15.72
CA THR A 34 7.83 19.56 -15.72
C THR A 34 9.35 19.44 -15.68
N ASN A 35 9.91 18.25 -16.00
CA ASN A 35 11.34 18.00 -16.04
C ASN A 35 12.05 18.32 -14.70
N GLY A 36 11.40 18.02 -13.58
CA GLY A 36 12.02 18.08 -12.25
C GLY A 36 13.11 17.01 -12.09
N ARG A 37 13.86 17.07 -10.98
CA ARG A 37 14.95 16.10 -10.73
C ARG A 37 14.39 14.70 -10.46
N THR A 38 14.43 13.83 -11.47
CA THR A 38 13.86 12.48 -11.44
C THR A 38 14.29 11.66 -10.22
N GLU A 39 15.57 11.65 -9.87
CA GLU A 39 16.10 10.95 -8.69
C GLU A 39 15.43 11.39 -7.38
N SER A 40 15.12 12.69 -7.25
CA SER A 40 14.42 13.21 -6.08
C SER A 40 12.93 12.86 -6.10
N ILE A 41 12.31 12.86 -7.28
CA ILE A 41 10.88 12.56 -7.45
C ILE A 41 10.60 11.07 -7.18
N LEU A 42 11.46 10.18 -7.67
CA LEU A 42 11.30 8.73 -7.57
C LEU A 42 11.92 8.14 -6.30
N MET A 43 12.50 8.95 -5.41
CA MET A 43 13.06 8.49 -4.14
C MET A 43 12.02 7.81 -3.23
N SER A 44 10.74 8.10 -3.43
CA SER A 44 9.64 7.44 -2.71
C SER A 44 9.45 5.98 -3.12
N LEU A 45 9.97 5.55 -4.28
CA LEU A 45 9.76 4.19 -4.77
C LEU A 45 10.57 3.16 -3.93
N PRO A 46 9.97 2.00 -3.63
CA PRO A 46 10.64 0.95 -2.88
C PRO A 46 11.76 0.28 -3.71
N PRO A 47 12.77 -0.30 -3.06
CA PRO A 47 13.87 -0.99 -3.75
C PRO A 47 13.45 -2.29 -4.44
N ARG A 48 12.36 -2.92 -3.98
CA ARG A 48 11.76 -4.12 -4.58
C ARG A 48 10.25 -4.01 -4.52
N ALA A 49 9.59 -4.34 -5.62
CA ALA A 49 8.15 -4.44 -5.75
C ALA A 49 7.82 -5.63 -6.66
N ARG A 50 6.63 -6.19 -6.47
CA ARG A 50 6.14 -7.36 -7.19
C ARG A 50 4.73 -7.11 -7.68
N TRP A 51 4.41 -7.70 -8.83
CA TRP A 51 3.08 -7.73 -9.40
C TRP A 51 2.71 -9.16 -9.73
N GLU A 52 1.51 -9.55 -9.30
CA GLU A 52 0.92 -10.85 -9.62
C GLU A 52 -0.50 -10.61 -10.11
N TYR A 53 -0.88 -11.35 -11.15
CA TYR A 53 -2.19 -11.24 -11.76
C TYR A 53 -3.26 -11.80 -10.83
N ASP A 54 -4.35 -11.04 -10.64
CA ASP A 54 -5.52 -11.39 -9.80
C ASP A 54 -5.19 -12.01 -8.43
N HIS A 55 -4.06 -11.61 -7.82
CA HIS A 55 -3.67 -12.10 -6.50
C HIS A 55 -4.69 -11.68 -5.44
N LYS A 56 -5.27 -12.66 -4.73
CA LYS A 56 -6.20 -12.47 -3.61
C LYS A 56 -5.65 -13.20 -2.38
N PRO A 57 -5.45 -12.51 -1.25
CA PRO A 57 -5.03 -13.17 -0.02
C PRO A 57 -6.13 -14.12 0.49
N GLU A 58 -5.73 -15.21 1.15
CA GLU A 58 -6.64 -16.20 1.71
C GLU A 58 -7.49 -15.61 2.84
N GLU A 59 -8.79 -15.93 2.86
CA GLU A 59 -9.71 -15.44 3.90
C GLU A 59 -9.25 -15.85 5.31
N GLY A 60 -9.42 -14.95 6.28
CA GLY A 60 -9.01 -15.19 7.68
C GLY A 60 -7.51 -15.02 7.95
N THR A 61 -6.72 -14.63 6.94
CA THR A 61 -5.30 -14.29 7.13
C THR A 61 -5.11 -12.80 7.48
N PRO A 62 -4.00 -12.43 8.15
CA PRO A 62 -3.63 -11.02 8.36
C PRO A 62 -3.54 -10.22 7.06
N GLU A 63 -3.11 -10.86 5.97
CA GLU A 63 -3.03 -10.30 4.63
C GLU A 63 -4.43 -9.92 4.09
N TYR A 64 -5.42 -10.78 4.33
CA TYR A 64 -6.81 -10.51 3.97
C TYR A 64 -7.42 -9.39 4.80
N GLU A 65 -7.17 -9.37 6.12
CA GLU A 65 -7.62 -8.26 6.99
C GLU A 65 -7.07 -6.91 6.54
N LEU A 66 -5.77 -6.85 6.21
CA LEU A 66 -5.15 -5.64 5.68
C LEU A 66 -5.78 -5.24 4.35
N TRP A 67 -5.97 -6.20 3.45
CA TRP A 67 -6.59 -5.95 2.15
C TRP A 67 -8.00 -5.35 2.29
N GLN A 68 -8.83 -5.90 3.19
CA GLN A 68 -10.16 -5.38 3.49
C GLN A 68 -10.12 -3.97 4.07
N ALA A 69 -9.21 -3.69 5.00
CA ALA A 69 -9.04 -2.36 5.58
C ALA A 69 -8.58 -1.30 4.56
N CYS A 70 -7.85 -1.71 3.51
CA CYS A 70 -7.49 -0.81 2.41
C CYS A 70 -8.66 -0.51 1.46
N LEU A 71 -9.59 -1.44 1.29
CA LEU A 71 -10.77 -1.26 0.44
C LEU A 71 -11.89 -0.48 1.15
N HIS A 72 -12.01 -0.66 2.47
CA HIS A 72 -13.06 -0.08 3.28
C HIS A 72 -12.42 0.79 4.39
N PRO A 73 -12.34 2.12 4.19
CA PRO A 73 -11.80 3.02 5.20
C PRO A 73 -12.48 2.80 6.55
N ARG A 74 -11.68 2.55 7.57
CA ARG A 74 -12.17 2.30 8.94
C ARG A 74 -11.95 3.49 9.84
N ASP A 75 -12.90 3.72 10.74
CA ASP A 75 -12.70 4.62 11.86
C ASP A 75 -11.90 3.89 12.95
N TRP A 76 -10.69 4.37 13.19
CA TRP A 76 -9.76 3.81 14.15
C TRP A 76 -9.99 4.30 15.58
N THR A 77 -10.78 5.36 15.73
CA THR A 77 -11.09 6.04 17.00
C THR A 77 -12.47 5.68 17.54
N ALA A 78 -13.35 5.09 16.72
CA ALA A 78 -14.62 4.51 17.11
C ALA A 78 -14.45 3.27 18.00
N SER A 79 -13.80 3.42 19.15
CA SER A 79 -13.86 2.41 20.20
C SER A 79 -15.26 2.42 20.79
N ALA A 80 -15.83 1.23 20.90
CA ALA A 80 -17.02 0.91 21.67
C ALA A 80 -16.82 1.28 23.15
N VAL A 81 -16.96 2.57 23.47
CA VAL A 81 -17.07 3.04 24.84
C VAL A 81 -18.57 3.06 25.15
N SER A 82 -19.13 1.90 25.49
CA SER A 82 -20.36 1.85 26.28
C SER A 82 -19.99 2.23 27.71
N LEU A 83 -19.69 3.52 27.95
CA LEU A 83 -19.74 4.07 29.30
C LEU A 83 -21.22 4.09 29.67
N LYS A 84 -21.64 3.07 30.42
CA LYS A 84 -22.84 3.17 31.25
C LYS A 84 -22.54 4.26 32.28
N VAL A 85 -23.06 5.46 32.02
CA VAL A 85 -23.31 6.44 33.09
C VAL A 85 -24.55 6.00 33.85
#